data_AF-A0A849Z9B3-F1
#
_entry.id   AF-A0A849Z9B3-F1
#
_cell.length_a   1.000
_cell.length_b   1.000
_cell.length_c   1.000
_cell.angle_alpha   90.00
_cell.angle_beta   90.00
_cell.angle_gamma   90.00
#
_symmetry.space_group_name_H-M   'P 1'
#
loop_
_entity.id
_entity.type
_entity.pdbx_description
1 polymer ?
#
loop_
_entity_poly.entity_id
_entity_poly.type
_entity_poly.pdbx_seq_one_letter_code
_entity_poly.pdbx_strand_id
1 'polypeptide(L)'
;MLRCAACDAPITRERDRVERCGGHIHDRVNPAGFAFRIGCFARADGARPVGERSDEFPWFPRHFWQVVLCASCGVHLGWLFDNGMVPGFFGLDLARLTQT
;
A
#
# COMPACT_ATOMS: atom_id res chain seq x y z
N MET A 1 -13.28 8.63 4.41
CA MET A 1 -12.35 7.67 5.09
C MET A 1 -12.21 6.51 4.13
N LEU A 2 -11.01 5.96 3.93
CA LEU A 2 -10.86 4.75 3.13
C LEU A 2 -10.86 3.54 4.05
N ARG A 3 -11.72 2.58 3.72
CA ARG A 3 -12.00 1.40 4.53
C ARG A 3 -11.66 0.15 3.75
N CYS A 4 -11.40 -0.94 4.46
CA CYS A 4 -11.19 -2.24 3.85
C CYS A 4 -12.48 -2.67 3.15
N ALA A 5 -12.41 -2.97 1.85
CA ALA A 5 -13.58 -3.43 1.10
C ALA A 5 -14.14 -4.78 1.61
N ALA A 6 -13.34 -5.58 2.31
CA ALA A 6 -13.75 -6.89 2.81
C ALA A 6 -14.45 -6.85 4.18
N CYS A 7 -14.13 -5.88 5.06
CA CYS A 7 -14.64 -5.86 6.43
C CYS A 7 -15.03 -4.47 6.97
N ASP A 8 -14.97 -3.43 6.14
CA ASP A 8 -15.30 -2.03 6.46
C ASP A 8 -14.42 -1.38 7.57
N ALA A 9 -13.40 -2.07 8.06
CA ALA A 9 -12.44 -1.50 9.01
C ALA A 9 -11.73 -0.27 8.41
N PRO A 10 -11.53 0.82 9.17
CA PRO A 10 -10.83 2.00 8.69
C PRO A 10 -9.37 1.68 8.39
N ILE A 11 -8.87 2.09 7.21
CA ILE A 11 -7.49 1.80 6.77
C ILE A 11 -6.65 3.08 6.72
N THR A 12 -7.09 4.07 5.96
CA THR A 12 -6.37 5.33 5.72
C THR A 12 -7.36 6.46 5.41
N ARG A 13 -6.88 7.68 5.22
CA ARG A 13 -7.73 8.85 4.95
C ARG A 13 -7.28 9.54 3.66
N GLU A 14 -8.22 10.23 3.03
CA GLU A 14 -7.97 11.06 1.84
C GLU A 14 -6.82 12.07 2.06
N ARG A 15 -6.74 12.66 3.26
CA ARG A 15 -5.67 13.60 3.62
C ARG A 15 -4.28 12.98 3.73
N ASP A 16 -4.19 11.65 3.84
CA ASP A 16 -2.92 10.94 3.97
C ASP A 16 -2.36 10.55 2.59
N ARG A 17 -3.05 10.88 1.49
CA ARG A 17 -2.53 10.70 0.13
C ARG A 17 -1.22 11.46 -0.05
N VAL A 18 -0.26 10.82 -0.69
CA VAL A 18 1.02 11.43 -1.07
C VAL A 18 1.36 11.09 -2.51
N GLU A 19 2.14 11.96 -3.13
CA GLU A 19 2.76 11.70 -4.42
C GLU A 19 4.14 11.05 -4.24
N ARG A 20 4.43 10.05 -5.06
CA ARG A 20 5.72 9.38 -5.16
C ARG A 20 6.03 9.15 -6.61
N CYS A 21 7.27 9.41 -7.03
CA CYS A 21 7.71 9.25 -8.41
C CYS A 21 6.76 9.94 -9.43
N GLY A 22 6.34 11.17 -9.13
CA GLY A 22 5.51 11.99 -10.03
C GLY A 22 4.01 11.70 -10.01
N GLY A 23 3.51 10.86 -9.08
CA GLY A 23 2.06 10.65 -8.98
C GLY A 23 1.60 9.96 -7.70
N HIS A 24 0.31 10.09 -7.40
CA HIS A 24 -0.34 9.39 -6.30
C HIS A 24 -0.76 7.96 -6.69
N ILE A 25 -1.24 7.77 -7.93
CA ILE A 25 -1.73 6.49 -8.44
C ILE A 25 -0.69 5.88 -9.37
N HIS A 26 -0.48 4.58 -9.24
CA HIS A 26 0.45 3.81 -10.06
C HIS A 26 -0.21 2.50 -10.50
N ASP A 27 -0.28 2.25 -11.80
CA ASP A 27 -0.61 0.93 -12.33
C ASP A 27 0.67 0.09 -12.38
N ARG A 28 0.66 -1.10 -11.79
CA ARG A 28 1.83 -1.97 -11.64
C ARG A 28 1.47 -3.43 -11.88
N VAL A 29 2.42 -4.20 -12.38
CA VAL A 29 2.29 -5.63 -12.59
C VAL A 29 3.39 -6.32 -11.80
N ASN A 30 3.03 -7.36 -11.03
CA ASN A 30 4.02 -8.16 -10.32
C ASN A 30 4.65 -9.22 -11.26
N PRO A 31 5.76 -9.87 -10.87
CA PRO A 31 6.42 -10.87 -11.73
C PRO A 31 5.54 -12.05 -12.15
N ALA A 32 4.49 -12.36 -11.38
CA ALA A 32 3.52 -13.41 -11.71
C ALA A 32 2.42 -12.95 -12.68
N GLY A 33 2.45 -11.70 -13.15
CA GLY A 33 1.52 -11.16 -14.15
C GLY A 33 0.23 -10.55 -13.57
N PHE A 34 0.11 -10.43 -12.24
CA PHE A 34 -1.05 -9.78 -11.62
C PHE A 34 -0.91 -8.26 -11.67
N ALA A 35 -1.93 -7.59 -12.19
CA ALA A 35 -2.01 -6.13 -12.27
C ALA A 35 -2.69 -5.54 -11.03
N PHE A 36 -2.15 -4.42 -10.55
CA PHE A 36 -2.64 -3.67 -9.41
C PHE A 36 -2.68 -2.18 -9.75
N ARG A 37 -3.76 -1.50 -9.35
CA ARG A 37 -3.81 -0.04 -9.33
C ARG A 37 -3.64 0.41 -7.89
N ILE A 38 -2.44 0.89 -7.57
CA ILE A 38 -2.10 1.29 -6.20
C ILE A 38 -2.19 2.80 -6.00
N GLY A 39 -2.71 3.22 -4.84
CA GLY A 39 -2.64 4.60 -4.35
C GLY A 39 -1.60 4.72 -3.23
N CYS A 40 -0.84 5.82 -3.23
CA CYS A 40 0.22 6.09 -2.25
C CYS A 40 -0.27 6.91 -1.04
N PHE A 41 -0.04 6.42 0.18
CA PHE A 41 -0.46 7.08 1.42
C PHE A 41 0.69 7.17 2.43
N ALA A 42 0.86 8.32 3.08
CA ALA A 42 1.85 8.51 4.15
C ALA A 42 1.50 7.72 5.41
N ARG A 43 0.20 7.47 5.64
CA ARG A 43 -0.29 6.75 6.82
C ARG A 43 -1.38 5.78 6.43
N ALA A 44 -1.41 4.63 7.09
CA ALA A 44 -2.47 3.64 6.98
C ALA A 44 -2.59 2.88 8.31
N ASP A 45 -3.08 3.56 9.34
CA ASP A 45 -3.09 3.05 10.72
C ASP A 45 -3.89 1.73 10.87
N GLY A 46 -4.82 1.43 9.95
CA GLY A 46 -5.55 0.15 9.91
C GLY A 46 -4.90 -0.96 9.09
N ALA A 47 -3.71 -0.72 8.53
CA ALA A 47 -2.92 -1.70 7.82
C ALA A 47 -1.73 -2.16 8.68
N ARG A 48 -1.38 -3.44 8.56
CA ARG A 48 -0.29 -4.08 9.30
C ARG A 48 0.73 -4.69 8.34
N PRO A 49 1.97 -4.21 8.30
CA PRO A 49 3.06 -4.86 7.57
C PRO A 49 3.35 -6.25 8.14
N VAL A 50 3.67 -7.21 7.26
CA VAL A 50 3.99 -8.59 7.63
C VAL A 50 5.17 -9.11 6.81
N GLY A 51 5.90 -10.07 7.39
CA GLY A 51 7.07 -10.68 6.76
C GLY A 51 8.29 -9.79 6.76
N GLU A 52 9.36 -10.29 6.13
CA GLU A 52 10.62 -9.56 5.97
C GLU A 52 10.52 -8.51 4.86
N ARG A 53 11.40 -7.52 4.92
CA ARG A 53 11.57 -6.53 3.85
C ARG A 53 12.19 -7.20 2.63
N SER A 54 11.60 -6.97 1.47
CA SER A 54 12.08 -7.50 0.20
C SER A 54 12.53 -6.37 -0.73
N ASP A 55 13.65 -6.55 -1.42
CA ASP A 55 14.09 -5.72 -2.54
C ASP A 55 13.81 -6.36 -3.90
N GLU A 56 13.02 -7.44 -3.94
CA GLU A 56 12.72 -8.17 -5.16
C GLU A 56 11.75 -7.36 -6.03
N PHE A 57 12.13 -7.03 -7.27
CA PHE A 57 11.29 -6.29 -8.24
C PHE A 57 10.59 -5.03 -7.68
N PRO A 58 11.34 -4.04 -7.16
CA PRO A 58 10.75 -2.91 -6.48
C PRO A 58 10.11 -1.96 -7.49
N TRP A 59 8.80 -1.72 -7.36
CA TRP A 59 8.08 -0.76 -8.21
C TRP A 59 8.47 0.69 -7.97
N PHE A 60 9.04 0.99 -6.81
CA PHE A 60 9.61 2.28 -6.45
C PHE A 60 11.11 2.11 -6.27
N PRO A 61 11.94 2.77 -7.10
CA PRO A 61 13.38 2.57 -7.09
C PRO A 61 13.98 2.74 -5.70
N ARG A 62 14.92 1.86 -5.35
CA ARG A 62 15.66 1.85 -4.07
C ARG A 62 14.80 1.67 -2.82
N HIS A 63 13.54 1.27 -2.93
CA HIS A 63 12.72 0.91 -1.78
C HIS A 63 12.70 -0.59 -1.59
N PHE A 64 12.77 -1.00 -0.34
CA PHE A 64 12.28 -2.31 0.07
C PHE A 64 10.77 -2.25 0.22
N TRP A 65 10.10 -3.39 0.10
CA TRP A 65 8.68 -3.52 0.34
C TRP A 65 8.37 -4.64 1.33
N GLN A 66 7.27 -4.47 2.07
CA GLN A 66 6.65 -5.52 2.87
C GLN A 66 5.18 -5.63 2.49
N VAL A 67 4.64 -6.84 2.48
CA VAL A 67 3.19 -7.05 2.33
C VAL A 67 2.48 -6.36 3.49
N VAL A 68 1.38 -5.66 3.23
CA VAL A 68 0.49 -5.14 4.28
C VAL A 68 -0.88 -5.79 4.22
N LEU A 69 -1.35 -6.21 5.38
CA LEU A 69 -2.66 -6.81 5.56
C LEU A 69 -3.60 -5.83 6.26
N CYS A 70 -4.90 -5.99 6.10
CA CYS A 70 -5.87 -5.37 6.99
C CYS A 70 -5.61 -5.85 8.42
N ALA A 71 -5.43 -4.92 9.37
CA ALA A 71 -5.20 -5.27 10.77
C ALA A 71 -6.41 -5.97 11.41
N SER A 72 -7.62 -5.80 10.85
CA SER A 72 -8.85 -6.39 11.36
C SER A 72 -9.12 -7.79 10.78
N CYS A 73 -9.16 -7.95 9.45
CA CYS A 73 -9.56 -9.22 8.82
C CYS A 73 -8.41 -10.01 8.17
N GLY A 74 -7.19 -9.44 8.11
CA GLY A 74 -6.04 -10.11 7.53
C GLY A 74 -5.99 -10.16 6.00
N VAL A 75 -6.98 -9.61 5.28
CA VAL A 75 -6.90 -9.55 3.81
C VAL A 75 -5.70 -8.72 3.36
N HIS A 76 -5.01 -9.14 2.30
CA HIS A 76 -3.93 -8.36 1.70
C HIS A 76 -4.48 -7.01 1.22
N LEU A 77 -3.82 -5.90 1.52
CA LEU A 77 -4.23 -4.55 1.10
C LEU A 77 -3.23 -3.85 0.19
N GLY A 78 -2.00 -4.34 0.10
CA GLY A 78 -0.94 -3.76 -0.72
C GLY A 78 0.42 -3.90 -0.03
N TRP A 79 1.25 -2.86 -0.12
CA TRP A 79 2.63 -2.90 0.38
C TRP A 79 3.03 -1.65 1.17
N LEU A 80 3.94 -1.81 2.13
CA LEU A 80 4.69 -0.73 2.76
C LEU A 80 6.03 -0.60 2.04
N PHE A 81 6.34 0.58 1.52
CA PHE A 81 7.62 0.89 0.89
C PHE A 81 8.47 1.76 1.82
N ASP A 82 9.71 1.35 2.06
CA ASP A 82 10.68 2.08 2.89
C ASP A 82 12.10 1.89 2.36
N ASN A 83 12.94 2.89 2.53
CA ASN A 83 14.37 2.83 2.19
C ASN A 83 15.28 3.37 3.30
N GLY A 84 14.71 3.74 4.46
CA GLY A 84 15.44 4.30 5.60
C GLY A 84 15.99 5.72 5.40
N MET A 85 15.88 6.30 4.20
CA MET A 85 16.39 7.63 3.86
C MET A 85 15.30 8.69 3.83
N VAL A 86 14.07 8.30 3.47
CA VAL A 86 12.89 9.17 3.49
C VAL A 86 11.76 8.48 4.26
N PRO A 87 10.76 9.22 4.77
CA PRO A 87 9.59 8.61 5.35
C PRO A 87 8.93 7.62 4.38
N GLY A 88 8.80 6.37 4.82
CA GLY A 88 8.12 5.31 4.09
C GLY A 88 6.66 5.67 3.80
N PHE A 89 6.05 4.90 2.89
CA PHE A 89 4.67 5.11 2.48
C PHE A 89 4.01 3.78 2.11
N PHE A 90 2.69 3.76 2.17
CA PHE A 90 1.87 2.62 1.80
C PHE A 90 1.44 2.75 0.34
N GLY A 91 1.68 1.74 -0.47
CA GLY A 91 1.03 1.56 -1.77
C GLY A 91 -0.11 0.56 -1.61
N LEU A 92 -1.34 1.05 -1.50
CA LEU A 92 -2.53 0.21 -1.26
C LEU A 92 -3.27 -0.05 -2.57
N ASP A 93 -3.66 -1.31 -2.80
CA ASP A 93 -4.50 -1.71 -3.93
C ASP A 93 -5.89 -1.07 -3.79
N LEU A 94 -6.20 -0.15 -4.72
CA LEU A 94 -7.45 0.59 -4.69
C LEU A 94 -8.67 -0.31 -4.88
N ALA A 95 -8.52 -1.48 -5.51
CA ALA A 95 -9.62 -2.45 -5.63
C ALA A 95 -10.03 -3.06 -4.28
N ARG A 96 -9.22 -2.89 -3.23
CA ARG A 96 -9.47 -3.42 -1.88
C ARG A 96 -9.82 -2.34 -0.87
N LEU A 97 -10.00 -1.11 -1.33
CA LEU A 97 -10.44 0.01 -0.53
C LEU A 97 -11.81 0.49 -1.02
N THR A 98 -12.65 0.92 -0.08
CA THR A 98 -13.92 1.60 -0.37
C THR A 98 -13.97 2.92 0.35
N GLN A 99 -14.71 3.87 -0.23
CA GLN A 99 -15.04 5.15 0.39
C GLN A 99 -16.52 5.11 0.78
N THR A 100 -16.78 4.64 1.99
CA THR A 100 -18.10 4.68 2.64
C THR A 100 -18.30 5.98 3.40
#